data_AF-A0A9X3J0L8-F1
#
_entry.id   AF-A0A9X3J0L8-F1
#
_cell.length_a   1.000
_cell.length_b   1.000
_cell.length_c   1.000
_cell.angle_alpha   90.00
_cell.angle_beta   90.00
_cell.angle_gamma   90.00
#
_symmetry.space_group_name_H-M   'P 1'
#
loop_
_entity.id
_entity.type
_entity.pdbx_description
1 polymer ?
#
loop_
_entity_poly.entity_id
_entity_poly.type
_entity_poly.pdbx_seq_one_letter_code
_entity_poly.pdbx_strand_id
1 'polypeptide(L)'
;MRAALRSPLVLLAVALLACRGEGEVLALDGGEPADGRCGLVVVDVSDGLTVARALTSDWETGSCYELTLTRTGAARAAWWVQLATDAAVVDRWNHAATDLGGGLFEWRGIRESNNIELDPQGTTVVGTCLEC
;
A
#
# COMPACT_ATOMS: atom_id res chain seq x y z
N MET A 1 -2.46 -22.88 52.61
CA MET A 1 -1.97 -21.51 52.35
C MET A 1 -0.95 -21.62 51.21
N ARG A 2 -1.38 -21.72 49.94
CA ARG A 2 -1.60 -20.68 48.91
C ARG A 2 -0.42 -19.69 48.70
N ALA A 3 -0.11 -19.53 47.41
CA ALA A 3 0.71 -18.53 46.69
C ALA A 3 2.21 -18.83 46.56
N ALA A 4 2.89 -18.66 45.41
CA ALA A 4 2.48 -18.43 44.03
C ALA A 4 3.72 -18.66 43.14
N LEU A 5 3.64 -19.53 42.13
CA LEU A 5 4.59 -19.57 41.01
C LEU A 5 3.92 -18.87 39.82
N ARG A 6 4.40 -17.67 39.47
CA ARG A 6 3.98 -16.95 38.26
C ARG A 6 4.90 -17.35 37.12
N SER A 7 4.42 -18.25 36.26
CA SER A 7 4.95 -18.44 34.91
C SER A 7 4.43 -17.31 34.00
N PRO A 8 5.28 -16.62 33.22
CA PRO A 8 4.79 -15.70 32.21
C PRO A 8 4.27 -16.46 30.98
N LEU A 9 3.10 -16.00 30.56
CA LEU A 9 2.27 -16.42 29.45
C LEU A 9 3.04 -16.56 28.13
N VAL A 10 2.80 -17.70 27.49
CA VAL A 10 2.33 -17.86 26.09
C VAL A 10 2.22 -16.54 25.30
N LEU A 11 3.17 -16.30 24.38
CA LEU A 11 2.96 -15.39 23.26
C LEU A 11 2.03 -16.07 22.26
N LEU A 12 0.74 -15.77 22.40
CA LEU A 12 -0.29 -16.12 21.44
C LEU A 12 -0.06 -15.29 20.16
N ALA A 13 0.16 -15.97 19.04
CA ALA A 13 0.12 -15.37 17.71
C ALA A 13 -1.27 -14.75 17.48
N VAL A 14 -1.32 -13.44 17.33
CA VAL A 14 -2.56 -12.74 16.98
C VAL A 14 -2.70 -12.77 15.46
N ALA A 15 -3.38 -13.81 14.96
CA ALA A 15 -4.09 -13.75 13.70
C ALA A 15 -5.50 -13.24 14.00
N LEU A 16 -5.78 -11.98 13.64
CA LEU A 16 -7.13 -11.39 13.61
C LEU A 16 -7.30 -10.86 12.19
N LEU A 17 -7.86 -11.65 11.28
CA LEU A 17 -9.29 -11.73 10.96
C LEU A 17 -9.82 -10.40 10.41
N ALA A 18 -9.80 -10.31 9.09
CA ALA A 18 -10.32 -9.20 8.29
C ALA A 18 -11.83 -9.04 8.48
N CYS A 19 -12.23 -7.90 9.06
CA CYS A 19 -13.56 -7.33 8.87
C CYS A 19 -13.39 -6.09 7.99
N ARG A 20 -13.63 -6.26 6.68
CA ARG A 20 -13.56 -5.19 5.66
C ARG A 20 -14.73 -4.23 5.88
N GLY A 21 -14.48 -3.16 6.64
CA GLY A 21 -15.37 -2.01 6.81
C GLY A 21 -14.91 -0.85 5.93
N GLU A 22 -15.87 -0.12 5.38
CA GLU A 22 -15.65 1.05 4.52
C GLU A 22 -14.69 2.06 5.19
N GLY A 23 -13.54 2.32 4.56
CA GLY A 23 -12.58 3.34 5.01
C GLY A 23 -11.47 2.88 5.94
N GLU A 24 -11.24 1.58 6.14
CA GLU A 24 -10.04 1.11 6.85
C GLU A 24 -8.79 1.35 6.00
N VAL A 25 -8.00 2.36 6.39
CA VAL A 25 -6.66 2.60 5.85
C VAL A 25 -5.82 1.34 6.05
N LEU A 26 -5.33 0.78 4.96
CA LEU A 26 -4.38 -0.34 5.00
C LEU A 26 -3.05 0.19 5.53
N ALA A 27 -2.77 -0.06 6.81
CA ALA A 27 -1.47 0.20 7.41
C ALA A 27 -0.44 -0.69 6.70
N LEU A 28 0.37 -0.08 5.84
CA LEU A 28 1.45 -0.77 5.15
C LEU A 28 2.76 -0.48 5.88
N ASP A 29 3.49 -1.55 6.20
CA ASP A 29 4.90 -1.44 6.58
C ASP A 29 5.65 -0.87 5.38
N GLY A 30 6.09 0.38 5.51
CA GLY A 30 6.66 1.13 4.41
C GLY A 30 6.84 2.58 4.82
N GLY A 31 8.10 3.03 4.82
CA GLY A 31 8.53 4.30 5.42
C GLY A 31 7.63 5.48 5.06
N GLU A 32 7.51 6.40 6.01
CA GLU A 32 6.97 7.74 5.84
C GLU A 32 8.09 8.73 6.17
N PRO A 33 8.09 9.93 5.59
CA PRO A 33 8.97 11.00 6.03
C PRO A 33 8.88 11.18 7.55
N ALA A 34 10.02 11.41 8.21
CA ALA A 34 10.09 11.41 9.68
C ALA A 34 9.25 12.52 10.33
N ASP A 35 8.89 13.54 9.55
CA ASP A 35 8.06 14.68 9.91
C ASP A 35 6.58 14.51 9.49
N GLY A 36 6.22 13.38 8.88
CA GLY A 36 4.84 13.02 8.53
C GLY A 36 4.24 13.77 7.34
N ARG A 37 5.06 14.49 6.57
CA ARG A 37 4.61 15.16 5.34
C ARG A 37 4.46 14.18 4.17
N CYS A 38 3.86 14.66 3.07
CA CYS A 38 3.71 13.90 1.84
C CYS A 38 3.08 12.51 2.06
N GLY A 39 2.04 12.43 2.90
CA GLY A 39 1.41 11.16 3.21
C GLY A 39 0.80 10.52 1.95
N LEU A 40 1.14 9.26 1.69
CA LEU A 40 0.54 8.45 0.63
C LEU A 40 -0.10 7.21 1.22
N VAL A 41 -1.41 7.23 1.40
CA VAL A 41 -2.14 6.20 2.13
C VAL A 41 -2.83 5.25 1.16
N VAL A 42 -2.63 3.93 1.31
CA VAL A 42 -3.43 2.94 0.56
C VAL A 42 -4.77 2.77 1.25
N VAL A 43 -5.85 3.04 0.52
CA VAL A 43 -7.23 3.03 1.02
C VAL A 43 -7.93 1.72 0.69
N ASP A 44 -7.74 1.20 -0.53
CA ASP A 44 -8.34 -0.07 -0.95
C ASP A 44 -7.53 -0.71 -2.07
N VAL A 45 -7.71 -2.01 -2.27
CA VAL A 45 -7.00 -2.81 -3.28
C VAL A 45 -7.92 -3.87 -3.89
N SER A 46 -7.64 -4.23 -5.14
CA SER A 46 -8.33 -5.33 -5.81
C SER A 46 -8.15 -6.67 -5.05
N ASP A 47 -9.18 -7.51 -5.05
CA ASP A 47 -9.14 -8.81 -4.38
C ASP A 47 -7.99 -9.71 -4.84
N GLY A 48 -7.32 -10.36 -3.88
CA GLY A 48 -6.18 -11.23 -4.16
C GLY A 48 -4.94 -10.45 -4.60
N LEU A 49 -4.81 -9.19 -4.18
CA LEU A 49 -3.61 -8.38 -4.30
C LEU A 49 -3.08 -8.05 -2.91
N THR A 50 -1.77 -8.10 -2.75
CA THR A 50 -1.06 -7.58 -1.57
C THR A 50 -0.16 -6.43 -2.02
N VAL A 51 -0.01 -5.44 -1.16
CA VAL A 51 0.73 -4.21 -1.45
C VAL A 51 1.75 -4.00 -0.35
N ALA A 52 3.00 -3.74 -0.72
CA ALA A 52 4.03 -3.26 0.18
C ALA A 52 4.49 -1.88 -0.31
N ARG A 53 4.66 -0.93 0.61
CA ARG A 53 5.07 0.45 0.31
C ARG A 53 6.53 0.66 0.70
N ALA A 54 7.25 1.50 -0.01
CA ALA A 54 8.59 1.94 0.37
C ALA A 54 8.76 3.42 0.07
N LEU A 55 9.31 4.17 1.03
CA LEU A 55 9.85 5.51 0.80
C LEU A 55 11.22 5.34 0.12
N THR A 56 11.35 5.77 -1.14
CA THR A 56 12.56 5.59 -1.93
C THR A 56 13.43 6.83 -1.98
N SER A 57 12.84 8.01 -1.78
CA SER A 57 13.53 9.28 -1.69
C SER A 57 12.76 10.24 -0.79
N ASP A 58 13.49 11.08 -0.07
CA ASP A 58 12.95 12.11 0.81
C ASP A 58 13.84 13.37 0.74
N TRP A 59 13.24 14.53 0.47
CA TRP A 59 13.92 15.83 0.36
C TRP A 59 13.05 16.92 0.92
N GLU A 60 13.59 18.11 1.21
CA GLU A 60 12.93 19.19 1.98
C GLU A 60 11.48 19.53 1.63
N THR A 61 11.05 19.35 0.37
CA THR A 61 9.69 19.67 -0.11
C THR A 61 8.98 18.53 -0.84
N GLY A 62 9.42 17.28 -0.64
CA GLY A 62 8.76 16.16 -1.28
C GLY A 62 9.34 14.80 -0.95
N SER A 63 8.67 13.78 -1.47
CA SER A 63 9.03 12.38 -1.23
C SER A 63 8.61 11.51 -2.42
N CYS A 64 9.36 10.44 -2.68
CA CYS A 64 8.98 9.42 -3.66
C CYS A 64 8.66 8.10 -2.97
N TYR A 65 7.63 7.44 -3.47
CA TYR A 65 7.14 6.16 -2.98
C TYR A 65 7.12 5.12 -4.09
N GLU A 66 7.47 3.89 -3.74
CA GLU A 66 7.22 2.71 -4.55
C GLU A 66 6.23 1.78 -3.85
N LEU A 67 5.32 1.21 -4.64
CA LEU A 67 4.44 0.14 -4.23
C LEU A 67 4.84 -1.14 -4.97
N THR A 68 5.21 -2.16 -4.21
CA THR A 68 5.35 -3.53 -4.72
C THR A 68 4.00 -4.22 -4.60
N LEU A 69 3.41 -4.54 -5.75
CA LEU A 69 2.11 -5.21 -5.85
C LEU A 69 2.35 -6.70 -6.14
N THR A 70 1.80 -7.59 -5.33
CA THR A 70 1.92 -9.05 -5.51
C THR A 70 0.55 -9.69 -5.61
N ARG A 71 0.31 -10.43 -6.70
CA ARG A 71 -0.93 -11.20 -6.91
C ARG A 71 -0.91 -12.45 -6.04
N THR A 72 -1.80 -12.52 -5.06
CA THR A 72 -1.99 -13.71 -4.20
C THR A 72 -3.15 -14.59 -4.65
N GLY A 73 -4.00 -14.10 -5.56
CA GLY A 73 -5.07 -14.90 -6.18
C GLY A 73 -4.55 -16.02 -7.09
N ALA A 74 -5.35 -17.07 -7.26
CA ALA A 74 -4.98 -18.27 -8.03
C ALA A 74 -5.04 -18.09 -9.57
N ALA A 75 -5.58 -16.97 -10.05
CA ALA A 75 -5.72 -16.66 -11.48
C ALA A 75 -5.05 -15.34 -11.83
N ARG A 76 -4.55 -15.26 -13.07
CA ARG A 76 -4.09 -14.01 -13.70
C ARG A 76 -5.24 -13.01 -13.71
N ALA A 77 -4.98 -11.78 -13.28
CA ALA A 77 -6.01 -10.75 -13.25
C ALA A 77 -5.40 -9.35 -13.36
N ALA A 78 -6.21 -8.40 -13.82
CA ALA A 78 -5.93 -6.99 -13.68
C ALA A 78 -5.92 -6.58 -12.20
N TRP A 79 -5.15 -5.55 -11.89
CA TRP A 79 -5.06 -4.99 -10.54
C TRP A 79 -5.48 -3.52 -10.53
N TRP A 80 -5.92 -3.09 -9.36
CA TRP A 80 -6.10 -1.67 -9.04
C TRP A 80 -5.76 -1.43 -7.56
N VAL A 81 -5.33 -0.21 -7.27
CA VAL A 81 -5.05 0.28 -5.91
C VAL A 81 -5.67 1.66 -5.79
N GLN A 82 -6.44 1.91 -4.74
CA GLN A 82 -6.91 3.24 -4.38
C GLN A 82 -6.04 3.85 -3.31
N LEU A 83 -5.59 5.08 -3.53
CA LEU A 83 -4.67 5.82 -2.67
C LEU A 83 -5.22 7.20 -2.34
N ALA A 84 -4.97 7.66 -1.13
CA ALA A 84 -5.26 9.02 -0.70
C ALA A 84 -3.95 9.77 -0.41
N THR A 85 -3.88 11.01 -0.89
CA THR A 85 -2.81 11.95 -0.57
C THR A 85 -3.34 13.38 -0.66
N ASP A 86 -2.85 14.27 0.20
CA ASP A 86 -3.11 15.71 0.14
C ASP A 86 -1.98 16.47 -0.59
N ALA A 87 -0.90 15.78 -0.95
CA ALA A 87 0.25 16.34 -1.65
C ALA A 87 0.04 16.35 -3.19
N ALA A 88 0.81 17.20 -3.87
CA ALA A 88 0.76 17.30 -5.32
C ALA A 88 1.58 16.19 -5.97
N VAL A 89 0.98 15.42 -6.89
CA VAL A 89 1.71 14.44 -7.70
C VAL A 89 2.55 15.17 -8.75
N VAL A 90 3.88 15.05 -8.68
CA VAL A 90 4.81 15.68 -9.64
C VAL A 90 5.43 14.71 -10.62
N ASP A 91 5.53 13.43 -10.25
CA ASP A 91 5.96 12.37 -11.16
C ASP A 91 5.29 11.03 -10.80
N ARG A 92 5.21 10.13 -11.79
CA ARG A 92 4.52 8.86 -11.66
C ARG A 92 5.02 7.87 -12.73
N TRP A 93 5.20 6.60 -12.37
CA TRP A 93 5.66 5.58 -13.30
C TRP A 93 4.96 4.23 -13.14
N ASN A 94 4.96 3.45 -14.22
CA ASN A 94 4.43 2.09 -14.31
C ASN A 94 2.93 1.93 -13.98
N HIS A 95 2.16 3.00 -14.03
CA HIS A 95 0.71 2.95 -13.87
C HIS A 95 0.02 4.15 -14.54
N ALA A 96 -1.28 4.01 -14.74
CA ALA A 96 -2.19 5.12 -14.97
C ALA A 96 -2.85 5.46 -13.62
N ALA A 97 -3.11 6.75 -13.39
CA ALA A 97 -3.90 7.19 -12.25
C ALA A 97 -5.13 7.98 -12.72
N THR A 98 -6.27 7.65 -12.13
CA THR A 98 -7.54 8.37 -12.28
C THR A 98 -7.86 9.09 -10.99
N ASP A 99 -8.07 10.40 -11.06
CA ASP A 99 -8.52 11.21 -9.93
C ASP A 99 -10.00 10.91 -9.65
N LEU A 100 -10.30 10.50 -8.42
CA LEU A 100 -11.64 10.19 -7.93
C LEU A 100 -12.24 11.34 -7.10
N GLY A 101 -11.49 12.43 -6.91
CA GLY A 101 -11.86 13.61 -6.14
C GLY A 101 -11.42 13.54 -4.69
N GLY A 102 -11.22 14.71 -4.07
CA GLY A 102 -10.91 14.83 -2.63
C GLY A 102 -9.56 14.25 -2.21
N GLY A 103 -8.58 14.21 -3.11
CA GLY A 103 -7.25 13.62 -2.86
C GLY A 103 -7.21 12.10 -3.01
N LEU A 104 -8.29 11.48 -3.49
CA LEU A 104 -8.37 10.04 -3.77
C LEU A 104 -8.04 9.75 -5.25
N PHE A 105 -7.19 8.76 -5.47
CA PHE A 105 -6.77 8.31 -6.80
C PHE A 105 -6.91 6.80 -6.94
N GLU A 106 -7.28 6.32 -8.13
CA GLU A 106 -7.20 4.91 -8.49
C GLU A 106 -6.04 4.68 -9.47
N TRP A 107 -5.13 3.80 -9.09
CA TRP A 107 -3.99 3.39 -9.89
C TRP A 107 -4.26 2.05 -10.58
N ARG A 108 -3.90 1.94 -11.85
CA ARG A 108 -4.04 0.71 -12.66
C ARG A 108 -2.81 0.45 -13.52
N GLY A 109 -2.58 -0.82 -13.84
CA GLY A 109 -1.51 -1.23 -14.73
C GLY A 109 -1.65 -0.69 -16.15
N ILE A 110 -0.52 -0.50 -16.83
CA ILE A 110 -0.43 0.07 -18.17
C ILE A 110 0.30 -0.87 -19.12
N ARG A 111 0.03 -0.75 -20.42
CA ARG A 111 0.59 -1.63 -21.44
C ARG A 111 2.09 -1.40 -21.59
N GLU A 112 2.50 -0.15 -21.49
CA GLU A 112 3.85 0.36 -21.70
C GLU A 112 4.85 -0.26 -20.71
N SER A 113 4.38 -0.57 -19.50
CA SER A 113 5.16 -1.25 -18.46
C SER A 113 4.87 -2.75 -18.36
N ASN A 114 4.12 -3.30 -19.33
CA ASN A 114 3.72 -4.71 -19.41
C ASN A 114 3.14 -5.24 -18.07
N ASN A 115 2.33 -4.43 -17.40
CA ASN A 115 1.83 -4.76 -16.06
C ASN A 115 0.32 -4.54 -15.91
N ILE A 116 -0.47 -4.54 -16.99
CA ILE A 116 -1.95 -4.46 -16.91
C ILE A 116 -2.53 -5.58 -16.04
N GLU A 117 -1.92 -6.77 -16.10
CA GLU A 117 -2.33 -7.95 -15.36
C GLU A 117 -1.13 -8.62 -14.72
N LEU A 118 -1.35 -9.29 -13.60
CA LEU A 118 -0.35 -10.10 -12.93
C LEU A 118 -0.79 -11.57 -12.93
N ASP A 119 0.14 -12.46 -13.28
CA ASP A 119 -0.02 -13.89 -13.09
C ASP A 119 -0.10 -14.24 -11.60
N PRO A 120 -0.57 -15.45 -11.20
CA PRO A 120 -0.52 -15.88 -9.81
C PRO A 120 0.90 -15.79 -9.24
N GLN A 121 1.06 -15.17 -8.07
CA GLN A 121 2.36 -14.85 -7.44
C GLN A 121 3.23 -13.86 -8.25
N GLY A 122 2.70 -13.30 -9.33
CA GLY A 122 3.36 -12.26 -10.12
C GLY A 122 3.45 -10.94 -9.35
N THR A 123 4.54 -10.23 -9.58
CA THR A 123 4.85 -8.95 -8.91
C THR A 123 5.06 -7.82 -9.92
N THR A 124 4.67 -6.60 -9.56
CA THR A 124 5.08 -5.38 -10.28
C THR A 124 5.39 -4.26 -9.29
N VAL A 125 6.22 -3.31 -9.70
CA VAL A 125 6.56 -2.13 -8.92
C VAL A 125 6.09 -0.89 -9.67
N VAL A 126 5.31 -0.07 -8.97
CA VAL A 126 4.78 1.21 -9.45
C VAL A 126 5.13 2.30 -8.46
N GLY A 127 5.13 3.56 -8.86
CA GLY A 127 5.51 4.61 -7.94
C GLY A 127 5.17 6.01 -8.38
N THR A 128 5.35 6.92 -7.44
CA THR A 128 5.05 8.34 -7.59
C THR A 128 6.01 9.19 -6.77
N CYS A 129 6.21 10.42 -7.19
CA CYS A 129 6.83 11.46 -6.40
C CYS A 129 5.80 12.55 -6.12
N LEU A 130 5.82 13.04 -4.87
CA LEU A 130 4.90 14.03 -4.34
C LEU A 130 5.67 15.29 -3.92
N GLU A 131 5.06 16.44 -4.10
CA GLU A 131 5.49 17.71 -3.49
C GLU A 131 4.52 18.14 -2.38
N CYS A 132 5.11 18.49 -1.24
CA CYS A 132 4.50 18.99 -0.03
C CYS A 132 5.42 20.07 0.57
#